data_AF-A0A936JXH7-F1
#
_entry.id   AF-A0A936JXH7-F1
#
_cell.length_a   1.000
_cell.length_b   1.000
_cell.length_c   1.000
_cell.angle_alpha   90.00
_cell.angle_beta   90.00
_cell.angle_gamma   90.00
#
_symmetry.space_group_name_H-M   'P 1'
#
loop_
_entity.id
_entity.type
_entity.pdbx_description
1 polymer ?
#
loop_
_entity_poly.entity_id
_entity_poly.type
_entity_poly.pdbx_seq_one_letter_code
_entity_poly.pdbx_strand_id
1 'polypeptide(L)'
;MQAVWVGPIESAPFYGYFHDERGTLPRFIGRADLVADPAECDVCSCGESTGKCTELPSSIEVRAAICGQAGSSLPFDGPENWDGSCTNVNAIPAGQKCPAGSSTLCAQSVAVAPLGAPVDESCTPFTESLAVAKAYLSGPRWKTAAIGYDVPGCDERASCMPSIDLPSGFRSCIYRQGEHECPATWNGDRRVVYEVTADKPGFIDERDCSPCACGAPVGSACTAQFRVFEDTQCSKLISDTPIASLGEQCSNVLPPGKAIGSKEISSLAYLPGLCEPLGGKPIGAVKPDPDQAVTFCCPAQDA
;
A
#
# COMPACT_ATOMS: atom_id res chain seq x y z
N MET A 1 -13.76 47.04 18.83
CA MET A 1 -14.01 46.22 20.04
C MET A 1 -15.24 45.38 19.79
N GLN A 2 -15.31 44.19 20.37
CA GLN A 2 -16.43 43.27 20.14
C GLN A 2 -16.86 42.67 21.48
N ALA A 3 -18.17 42.48 21.67
CA ALA A 3 -18.69 41.70 22.78
C ALA A 3 -18.56 40.22 22.41
N VAL A 4 -17.72 39.47 23.13
CA VAL A 4 -17.40 38.09 22.79
C VAL A 4 -17.67 37.17 23.98
N TRP A 5 -18.42 36.12 23.71
CA TRP A 5 -18.54 34.96 24.57
C TRP A 5 -17.59 33.87 24.07
N VAL A 6 -16.86 33.20 24.97
CA VAL A 6 -15.97 32.08 24.64
C VAL A 6 -16.18 30.97 25.66
N GLY A 7 -16.50 29.76 25.21
CA GLY A 7 -16.73 28.62 26.11
C GLY A 7 -17.00 27.31 25.37
N PRO A 8 -17.32 26.23 26.10
CA PRO A 8 -17.63 24.92 25.53
C PRO A 8 -18.81 25.00 24.56
N ILE A 9 -18.70 24.34 23.41
CA ILE A 9 -19.65 24.45 22.30
C ILE A 9 -21.09 24.09 22.71
N GLU A 10 -21.25 23.12 23.61
CA GLU A 10 -22.53 22.65 24.15
C GLU A 10 -23.21 23.68 25.07
N SER A 11 -22.45 24.63 25.59
CA SER A 11 -22.93 25.73 26.44
C SER A 11 -23.05 27.05 25.67
N ALA A 12 -22.85 27.03 24.35
CA ALA A 12 -22.89 28.23 23.53
C ALA A 12 -24.28 28.89 23.57
N PRO A 13 -24.36 30.21 23.79
CA PRO A 13 -25.64 30.91 23.79
C PRO A 13 -26.31 30.74 22.42
N PHE A 14 -27.61 30.41 22.44
CA PHE A 14 -28.36 30.08 21.24
C PHE A 14 -28.46 31.29 20.28
N TYR A 15 -28.16 31.04 19.00
CA TYR A 15 -28.12 32.04 17.92
C TYR A 15 -29.43 32.85 17.71
N GLY A 16 -30.56 32.38 18.25
CA GLY A 16 -31.90 32.91 17.99
C GLY A 16 -32.45 33.94 18.97
N TYR A 17 -31.73 34.33 20.03
CA TYR A 17 -32.34 35.09 21.15
C TYR A 17 -31.75 36.47 21.48
N PHE A 18 -30.96 37.07 20.59
CA PHE A 18 -30.65 38.50 20.67
C PHE A 18 -31.20 39.26 19.46
N HIS A 19 -32.52 39.21 19.30
CA HIS A 19 -33.21 40.32 18.65
C HIS A 19 -33.30 41.45 19.68
N ASP A 20 -32.36 42.40 19.66
CA ASP A 20 -32.77 43.76 20.03
C ASP A 20 -33.74 44.27 18.94
N GLU A 21 -34.44 45.37 19.18
CA GLU A 21 -35.40 45.96 18.24
C GLU A 21 -34.78 46.37 16.87
N ARG A 22 -33.49 46.08 16.63
CA ARG A 22 -32.73 46.37 15.40
C ARG A 22 -32.28 45.11 14.64
N GLY A 23 -32.57 43.90 15.12
CA GLY A 23 -32.46 42.66 14.33
C GLY A 23 -31.03 42.20 13.99
N THR A 24 -30.08 42.36 14.91
CA THR A 24 -28.65 42.12 14.62
C THR A 24 -28.26 40.64 14.83
N LEU A 25 -27.92 39.92 13.75
CA LEU A 25 -27.33 38.58 13.79
C LEU A 25 -25.92 38.61 14.43
N PRO A 26 -25.43 37.50 15.02
CA PRO A 26 -24.03 37.41 15.42
C PRO A 26 -23.15 37.70 14.20
N ARG A 27 -22.28 38.69 14.36
CA ARG A 27 -21.38 39.16 13.30
C ARG A 27 -20.17 38.23 13.13
N PHE A 28 -19.88 37.43 14.15
CA PHE A 28 -18.73 36.55 14.18
C PHE A 28 -19.05 35.24 14.89
N ILE A 29 -18.67 34.13 14.26
CA ILE A 29 -18.68 32.79 14.86
C ILE A 29 -17.27 32.23 14.71
N GLY A 30 -16.62 31.99 15.85
CA GLY A 30 -15.31 31.37 15.92
C GLY A 30 -15.37 30.00 16.60
N ARG A 31 -14.39 29.16 16.32
CA ARG A 31 -14.19 27.88 16.99
C ARG A 31 -12.75 27.71 17.46
N ALA A 32 -12.54 26.96 18.52
CA ALA A 32 -11.20 26.62 19.01
C ALA A 32 -11.19 25.19 19.57
N ASP A 33 -9.97 24.71 19.85
CA ASP A 33 -9.72 23.37 20.37
C ASP A 33 -10.22 22.27 19.41
N LEU A 34 -9.62 22.25 18.21
CA LEU A 34 -9.90 21.27 17.16
C LEU A 34 -9.52 19.87 17.61
N VAL A 35 -10.40 18.91 17.35
CA VAL A 35 -10.17 17.48 17.54
C VAL A 35 -10.60 16.74 16.28
N ALA A 36 -9.69 15.95 15.74
CA ALA A 36 -9.96 15.06 14.62
C ALA A 36 -9.25 13.74 14.83
N ASP A 37 -9.97 12.64 14.61
CA ASP A 37 -9.38 11.31 14.61
C ASP A 37 -8.58 11.08 13.30
N PRO A 38 -7.59 10.17 13.28
CA PRO A 38 -6.91 9.80 12.05
C PRO A 38 -7.87 9.30 10.96
N ALA A 39 -7.45 9.30 9.70
CA ALA A 39 -8.23 8.66 8.65
C ALA A 39 -8.40 7.16 8.94
N GLU A 40 -9.54 6.60 8.58
CA GLU A 40 -9.71 5.15 8.49
C GLU A 40 -9.48 4.75 7.04
N CYS A 41 -8.47 3.93 6.81
CA CYS A 41 -8.10 3.47 5.48
C CYS A 41 -8.45 2.00 5.30
N ASP A 42 -8.90 1.66 4.09
CA ASP A 42 -9.07 0.26 3.69
C ASP A 42 -7.72 -0.47 3.71
N VAL A 43 -7.78 -1.78 3.98
CA VAL A 43 -6.59 -2.62 3.99
C VAL A 43 -6.19 -2.91 2.54
N CYS A 44 -4.90 -2.74 2.24
CA CYS A 44 -4.37 -3.13 0.94
C CYS A 44 -4.21 -4.66 0.87
N SER A 45 -4.62 -5.21 -0.26
CA SER A 45 -4.41 -6.61 -0.63
C SER A 45 -3.73 -6.68 -2.00
N CYS A 46 -3.12 -7.82 -2.28
CA CYS A 46 -2.47 -8.11 -3.55
C CYS A 46 -3.15 -9.28 -4.23
N GLY A 47 -3.38 -9.14 -5.54
CA GLY A 47 -3.86 -10.23 -6.37
C GLY A 47 -2.80 -11.32 -6.54
N GLU A 48 -3.17 -12.40 -7.23
CA GLU A 48 -2.21 -13.43 -7.64
C GLU A 48 -1.08 -12.80 -8.46
N SER A 49 0.14 -13.30 -8.24
CA SER A 49 1.27 -12.88 -9.05
C SER A 49 1.10 -13.35 -10.49
N THR A 50 1.51 -12.50 -11.43
CA THR A 50 1.61 -12.80 -12.86
C THR A 50 3.08 -12.78 -13.26
N GLY A 51 3.45 -13.62 -14.22
CA GLY A 51 4.83 -13.74 -14.69
C GLY A 51 4.93 -14.63 -15.92
N LYS A 52 6.14 -14.77 -16.45
CA LYS A 52 6.42 -15.60 -17.63
C LYS A 52 7.59 -16.53 -17.38
N CYS A 53 7.56 -17.66 -18.09
CA CYS A 53 8.66 -18.61 -18.17
C CYS A 53 9.11 -18.70 -19.62
N THR A 54 10.38 -18.44 -19.87
CA THR A 54 10.92 -18.37 -21.25
C THR A 54 12.18 -19.21 -21.43
N GLU A 55 12.90 -19.51 -20.34
CA GLU A 55 14.18 -20.21 -20.39
C GLU A 55 14.01 -21.70 -20.11
N LEU A 56 14.56 -22.52 -21.00
CA LEU A 56 14.74 -23.96 -20.79
C LEU A 56 15.99 -24.24 -19.94
N PRO A 57 16.18 -25.49 -19.45
CA PRO A 57 17.35 -25.86 -18.70
C PRO A 57 18.64 -25.59 -19.48
N SER A 58 19.66 -25.06 -18.80
CA SER A 58 20.96 -24.76 -19.41
C SER A 58 21.74 -26.01 -19.80
N SER A 59 21.44 -27.15 -19.16
CA SER A 59 22.09 -28.43 -19.45
C SER A 59 21.19 -29.63 -19.13
N ILE A 60 21.33 -30.67 -19.95
CA ILE A 60 20.71 -31.99 -19.80
C ILE A 60 21.82 -33.01 -19.99
N GLU A 61 21.95 -33.96 -19.07
CA GLU A 61 23.01 -34.97 -19.09
C GLU A 61 22.44 -36.38 -18.93
N VAL A 62 23.02 -37.33 -19.66
CA VAL A 62 22.85 -38.75 -19.36
C VAL A 62 24.06 -39.21 -18.54
N ARG A 63 23.81 -39.76 -17.35
CA ARG A 63 24.85 -40.15 -16.40
C ARG A 63 24.98 -41.67 -16.31
N ALA A 64 26.23 -42.14 -16.33
CA ALA A 64 26.62 -43.54 -16.15
C ALA A 64 26.64 -43.96 -14.66
N ALA A 65 25.69 -43.45 -13.90
CA ALA A 65 25.43 -43.77 -12.51
C ALA A 65 23.95 -43.49 -12.21
N ILE A 66 23.42 -44.08 -11.15
CA ILE A 66 22.11 -43.69 -10.62
C ILE A 66 22.18 -42.30 -9.98
N CYS A 67 21.03 -41.64 -9.84
CA CYS A 67 20.92 -40.35 -9.19
C CYS A 67 21.53 -40.37 -7.78
N GLY A 68 22.26 -39.31 -7.44
CA GLY A 68 22.96 -39.18 -6.15
C GLY A 68 24.28 -39.94 -6.06
N GLN A 69 24.76 -40.54 -7.15
CA GLN A 69 26.07 -41.19 -7.23
C GLN A 69 26.96 -40.49 -8.27
N ALA A 70 28.26 -40.47 -8.02
CA ALA A 70 29.24 -39.96 -8.97
C ALA A 70 29.41 -40.94 -10.14
N GLY A 71 29.49 -40.40 -11.36
CA GLY A 71 29.71 -41.18 -12.58
C GLY A 71 30.07 -40.25 -13.75
N SER A 72 30.49 -40.82 -14.88
CA SER A 72 30.70 -40.03 -16.09
C SER A 72 29.37 -39.54 -16.66
N SER A 73 29.30 -38.30 -17.13
CA SER A 73 28.16 -37.75 -17.86
C SER A 73 28.45 -37.64 -19.35
N LEU A 74 27.39 -37.70 -20.15
CA LEU A 74 27.39 -37.32 -21.56
C LEU A 74 26.39 -36.17 -21.74
N PRO A 75 26.71 -35.16 -22.57
CA PRO A 75 25.78 -34.12 -22.91
C PRO A 75 24.58 -34.74 -23.64
N PHE A 76 23.39 -34.36 -23.23
CA PHE A 76 22.13 -34.76 -23.83
C PHE A 76 21.25 -33.53 -24.12
N ASP A 77 21.88 -32.38 -24.33
CA ASP A 77 21.23 -31.12 -24.67
C ASP A 77 20.52 -31.15 -26.01
N GLY A 78 19.55 -30.25 -26.16
CA GLY A 78 18.95 -29.96 -27.46
C GLY A 78 19.94 -29.30 -28.42
N PRO A 79 19.54 -29.08 -29.68
CA PRO A 79 20.30 -28.23 -30.59
C PRO A 79 20.41 -26.79 -30.04
N GLU A 80 21.26 -25.97 -30.66
CA GLU A 80 21.31 -24.55 -30.36
C GLU A 80 19.92 -23.90 -30.59
N ASN A 81 19.52 -23.00 -29.69
CA ASN A 81 18.20 -22.34 -29.70
C ASN A 81 17.00 -23.31 -29.68
N TRP A 82 17.16 -24.46 -29.00
CA TRP A 82 16.07 -25.41 -28.83
C TRP A 82 14.90 -24.82 -28.05
N ASP A 83 13.69 -25.05 -28.55
CA ASP A 83 12.42 -24.56 -27.98
C ASP A 83 11.69 -25.63 -27.15
N GLY A 84 12.32 -26.79 -26.92
CA GLY A 84 11.74 -27.91 -26.19
C GLY A 84 11.01 -28.92 -27.08
N SER A 85 10.86 -28.65 -28.38
CA SER A 85 10.27 -29.59 -29.33
C SER A 85 11.00 -30.94 -29.38
N CYS A 86 10.33 -32.00 -29.83
CA CYS A 86 10.95 -33.32 -29.93
C CYS A 86 12.27 -33.29 -30.72
N THR A 87 13.35 -33.77 -30.12
CA THR A 87 14.67 -33.87 -30.78
C THR A 87 15.43 -35.14 -30.41
N ASN A 88 16.16 -35.70 -31.37
CA ASN A 88 17.05 -36.85 -31.21
C ASN A 88 18.55 -36.45 -31.17
N VAL A 89 18.84 -35.14 -31.09
CA VAL A 89 20.21 -34.65 -30.92
C VAL A 89 20.83 -35.26 -29.64
N ASN A 90 22.07 -35.75 -29.76
CA ASN A 90 22.82 -36.43 -28.70
C ASN A 90 22.20 -37.75 -28.20
N ALA A 91 21.37 -38.44 -29.00
CA ALA A 91 20.81 -39.75 -28.64
C ALA A 91 21.87 -40.78 -28.21
N ILE A 92 21.53 -41.60 -27.21
CA ILE A 92 22.38 -42.65 -26.65
C ILE A 92 21.85 -44.03 -27.08
N PRO A 93 22.57 -44.79 -27.93
CA PRO A 93 22.20 -46.15 -28.29
C PRO A 93 22.14 -47.10 -27.09
N ALA A 94 21.30 -48.14 -27.22
CA ALA A 94 21.20 -49.19 -26.22
C ALA A 94 22.55 -49.89 -25.99
N GLY A 95 22.86 -50.20 -24.73
CA GLY A 95 24.07 -50.94 -24.35
C GLY A 95 25.37 -50.14 -24.47
N GLN A 96 25.34 -48.85 -24.80
CA GLN A 96 26.54 -48.02 -24.85
C GLN A 96 27.23 -48.00 -23.48
N LYS A 97 28.56 -48.09 -23.47
CA LYS A 97 29.38 -48.12 -22.25
C LYS A 97 30.13 -46.80 -22.03
N CYS A 98 30.08 -46.28 -20.81
CA CYS A 98 30.64 -44.98 -20.42
C CYS A 98 31.40 -45.08 -19.09
N PRO A 99 32.69 -44.65 -19.04
CA PRO A 99 33.50 -44.16 -20.15
C PRO A 99 33.82 -45.26 -21.18
N ALA A 100 34.28 -44.90 -22.38
CA ALA A 100 34.60 -45.85 -23.44
C ALA A 100 35.60 -46.92 -22.94
N GLY A 101 35.31 -48.20 -23.23
CA GLY A 101 36.11 -49.33 -22.76
C GLY A 101 35.78 -49.84 -21.35
N SER A 102 34.90 -49.18 -20.61
CA SER A 102 34.41 -49.67 -19.31
C SER A 102 33.34 -50.77 -19.46
N SER A 103 32.89 -51.34 -18.33
CA SER A 103 31.72 -52.22 -18.24
C SER A 103 30.44 -51.47 -17.83
N THR A 104 30.53 -50.17 -17.58
CA THR A 104 29.43 -49.36 -17.03
C THR A 104 28.55 -48.84 -18.15
N LEU A 105 27.24 -49.01 -18.04
CA LEU A 105 26.27 -48.54 -19.04
C LEU A 105 26.09 -47.03 -18.93
N CYS A 106 26.04 -46.32 -20.06
CA CYS A 106 25.88 -44.87 -20.11
C CYS A 106 24.52 -44.43 -19.56
N ALA A 107 23.44 -45.03 -20.05
CA ALA A 107 22.08 -44.65 -19.68
C ALA A 107 21.67 -45.30 -18.35
N GLN A 108 22.05 -44.68 -17.23
CA GLN A 108 21.60 -45.09 -15.88
C GLN A 108 20.74 -44.03 -15.20
N SER A 109 21.00 -42.76 -15.44
CA SER A 109 20.09 -41.67 -15.07
C SER A 109 20.15 -40.53 -16.07
N VAL A 110 19.12 -39.69 -16.05
CA VAL A 110 19.08 -38.42 -16.78
C VAL A 110 18.95 -37.31 -15.75
N ALA A 111 19.86 -36.35 -15.82
CA ALA A 111 19.87 -35.16 -14.98
C ALA A 111 19.58 -33.93 -15.83
N VAL A 112 18.74 -33.05 -15.29
CA VAL A 112 18.25 -31.83 -15.95
C VAL A 112 18.51 -30.69 -15.00
N ALA A 113 19.26 -29.68 -15.45
CA ALA A 113 19.47 -28.45 -14.70
C ALA A 113 18.13 -27.76 -14.38
N PRO A 114 18.07 -26.88 -13.37
CA PRO A 114 16.88 -26.08 -13.13
C PRO A 114 16.45 -25.30 -14.38
N LEU A 115 15.16 -25.06 -14.50
CA LEU A 115 14.65 -24.05 -15.43
C LEU A 115 15.17 -22.65 -15.05
N GLY A 116 15.18 -21.72 -16.00
CA GLY A 116 15.44 -20.32 -15.69
C GLY A 116 14.39 -19.75 -14.73
N ALA A 117 14.77 -18.71 -14.01
CA ALA A 117 13.86 -18.03 -13.09
C ALA A 117 12.69 -17.38 -13.86
N PRO A 118 11.51 -17.23 -13.23
CA PRO A 118 10.44 -16.43 -13.80
C PRO A 118 10.89 -14.99 -14.12
N VAL A 119 10.28 -14.40 -15.14
CA VAL A 119 10.53 -13.01 -15.57
C VAL A 119 9.22 -12.24 -15.67
N ASP A 120 9.33 -10.90 -15.75
CA ASP A 120 8.19 -9.97 -15.81
C ASP A 120 7.17 -10.15 -14.67
N GLU A 121 7.68 -10.42 -13.47
CA GLU A 121 6.84 -10.73 -12.32
C GLU A 121 6.19 -9.50 -11.70
N SER A 122 4.87 -9.56 -11.45
CA SER A 122 4.13 -8.47 -10.82
C SER A 122 2.83 -8.92 -10.17
N CYS A 123 2.38 -8.14 -9.18
CA CYS A 123 1.07 -8.30 -8.54
C CYS A 123 0.23 -7.05 -8.73
N THR A 124 -1.07 -7.25 -8.98
CA THR A 124 -2.02 -6.15 -9.06
C THR A 124 -2.50 -5.78 -7.64
N PRO A 125 -2.23 -4.55 -7.15
CA PRO A 125 -2.75 -4.10 -5.87
C PRO A 125 -4.24 -3.81 -5.97
N PHE A 126 -4.98 -4.08 -4.89
CA PHE A 126 -6.35 -3.64 -4.74
C PHE A 126 -6.66 -3.35 -3.27
N THR A 127 -7.68 -2.52 -3.04
CA THR A 127 -8.20 -2.26 -1.70
C THR A 127 -9.27 -3.27 -1.38
N GLU A 128 -9.13 -4.02 -0.28
CA GLU A 128 -10.25 -4.75 0.28
C GLU A 128 -11.07 -3.79 1.12
N SER A 129 -12.30 -3.54 0.67
CA SER A 129 -13.25 -2.81 1.49
C SER A 129 -13.57 -3.67 2.71
N LEU A 130 -13.15 -3.21 3.89
CA LEU A 130 -13.57 -3.85 5.11
C LEU A 130 -15.10 -3.73 5.20
N ALA A 131 -15.81 -4.84 5.35
CA ALA A 131 -17.25 -4.86 5.61
C ALA A 131 -17.62 -4.32 7.01
N VAL A 132 -16.80 -3.42 7.57
CA VAL A 132 -17.16 -2.64 8.75
C VAL A 132 -18.09 -1.56 8.25
N ALA A 133 -19.39 -1.81 8.39
CA ALA A 133 -20.46 -0.93 7.98
C ALA A 133 -20.20 0.52 8.43
N LYS A 134 -19.60 1.35 7.54
CA LYS A 134 -19.42 2.82 7.63
C LYS A 134 -19.76 3.37 9.02
N ALA A 135 -19.00 2.98 10.03
CA ALA A 135 -19.37 3.24 11.41
C ALA A 135 -18.90 4.65 11.74
N TYR A 136 -19.59 5.63 11.14
CA TYR A 136 -19.47 7.06 11.43
C TYR A 136 -18.02 7.52 11.62
N LEU A 137 -17.30 7.75 10.51
CA LEU A 137 -16.12 8.62 10.53
C LEU A 137 -16.51 9.91 11.27
N SER A 138 -15.96 10.09 12.46
CA SER A 138 -16.25 11.27 13.26
C SER A 138 -15.56 12.44 12.55
N GLY A 139 -16.37 13.32 11.94
CA GLY A 139 -15.86 14.50 11.27
C GLY A 139 -15.07 15.38 12.24
N PRO A 140 -14.17 16.25 11.76
CA PRO A 140 -13.45 17.17 12.63
C PRO A 140 -14.43 17.96 13.48
N ARG A 141 -14.15 18.04 14.78
CA ARG A 141 -15.03 18.71 15.75
C ARG A 141 -14.26 19.72 16.57
N TRP A 142 -14.94 20.79 16.93
CA TRP A 142 -14.42 21.84 17.79
C TRP A 142 -15.00 21.69 19.19
N LYS A 143 -14.18 21.82 20.23
CA LYS A 143 -14.66 21.79 21.63
C LYS A 143 -15.12 23.16 22.11
N THR A 144 -14.53 24.22 21.59
CA THR A 144 -14.77 25.60 22.03
C THR A 144 -15.45 26.40 20.93
N ALA A 145 -16.39 27.25 21.33
CA ALA A 145 -17.06 28.20 20.47
C ALA A 145 -16.80 29.63 20.97
N ALA A 146 -16.72 30.56 20.03
CA ALA A 146 -16.69 31.98 20.29
C ALA A 146 -17.81 32.66 19.49
N ILE A 147 -18.59 33.50 20.15
CA ILE A 147 -19.70 34.22 19.52
C ILE A 147 -19.48 35.71 19.78
N GLY A 148 -19.39 36.47 18.70
CA GLY A 148 -19.10 37.89 18.74
C GLY A 148 -20.25 38.74 18.18
N TYR A 149 -20.58 39.82 18.89
CA TYR A 149 -21.54 40.85 18.44
C TYR A 149 -20.87 42.22 18.35
N ASP A 150 -21.28 43.00 17.36
CA ASP A 150 -20.92 44.40 17.27
C ASP A 150 -21.58 45.17 18.42
N VAL A 151 -20.81 46.01 19.10
CA VAL A 151 -21.35 46.86 20.15
C VAL A 151 -21.82 48.19 19.53
N PRO A 152 -23.11 48.55 19.61
CA PRO A 152 -23.61 49.81 19.06
C PRO A 152 -22.98 51.02 19.76
N GLY A 153 -22.68 52.08 19.00
CA GLY A 153 -22.25 53.38 19.54
C GLY A 153 -20.75 53.69 19.45
N CYS A 154 -19.96 52.85 18.77
CA CYS A 154 -18.57 53.16 18.44
C CYS A 154 -18.41 53.36 16.93
N ASP A 155 -18.32 54.61 16.48
CA ASP A 155 -17.98 54.93 15.09
C ASP A 155 -16.49 54.62 14.80
N GLU A 156 -16.15 54.40 13.52
CA GLU A 156 -14.88 53.85 13.01
C GLU A 156 -13.57 54.56 13.43
N ARG A 157 -13.62 55.61 14.25
CA ARG A 157 -12.49 56.53 14.49
C ARG A 157 -12.07 56.72 15.94
N ALA A 158 -12.57 55.93 16.90
CA ALA A 158 -12.11 56.04 18.29
C ALA A 158 -12.05 54.69 19.02
N SER A 159 -11.06 54.56 19.92
CA SER A 159 -10.99 53.56 20.99
C SER A 159 -12.15 53.76 21.98
N CYS A 160 -13.35 53.48 21.53
CA CYS A 160 -14.58 53.59 22.29
C CYS A 160 -14.77 52.29 23.08
N MET A 161 -14.74 52.39 24.41
CA MET A 161 -15.13 51.32 25.33
C MET A 161 -16.55 51.66 25.83
N PRO A 162 -17.60 51.17 25.17
CA PRO A 162 -18.97 51.49 25.53
C PRO A 162 -19.28 50.84 26.89
N SER A 163 -19.75 51.64 27.85
CA SER A 163 -20.29 51.17 29.14
C SER A 163 -21.69 50.60 28.91
N ILE A 164 -21.76 49.45 28.23
CA ILE A 164 -22.99 48.69 28.08
C ILE A 164 -23.00 47.51 29.04
N ASP A 165 -24.17 47.21 29.58
CA ASP A 165 -24.39 45.96 30.32
C ASP A 165 -24.37 44.81 29.33
N LEU A 166 -23.27 44.05 29.32
CA LEU A 166 -23.12 42.89 28.46
C LEU A 166 -23.96 41.72 29.01
N PRO A 167 -24.53 40.87 28.13
CA PRO A 167 -25.16 39.64 28.58
C PRO A 167 -24.20 38.78 29.39
N SER A 168 -24.74 37.99 30.32
CA SER A 168 -23.94 37.11 31.17
C SER A 168 -22.99 36.23 30.34
N GLY A 169 -21.70 36.25 30.67
CA GLY A 169 -20.64 35.50 29.99
C GLY A 169 -20.02 36.20 28.78
N PHE A 170 -20.56 37.33 28.30
CA PHE A 170 -19.92 38.15 27.26
C PHE A 170 -18.91 39.11 27.88
N ARG A 171 -17.78 39.32 27.18
CA ARG A 171 -16.73 40.25 27.57
C ARG A 171 -16.44 41.22 26.43
N SER A 172 -16.13 42.47 26.76
CA SER A 172 -15.64 43.42 25.77
C SER A 172 -14.17 43.13 25.47
N CYS A 173 -13.86 42.74 24.24
CA CYS A 173 -12.52 42.33 23.82
C CYS A 173 -12.05 43.17 22.63
N ILE A 174 -10.74 43.40 22.55
CA ILE A 174 -10.10 43.82 21.31
C ILE A 174 -9.79 42.57 20.48
N TYR A 175 -9.84 42.69 19.15
CA TYR A 175 -9.56 41.57 18.27
C TYR A 175 -8.73 41.99 17.07
N ARG A 176 -8.03 41.02 16.50
CA ARG A 176 -7.23 41.19 15.28
C ARG A 176 -7.25 39.90 14.47
N GLN A 177 -7.41 40.04 13.15
CA GLN A 177 -7.27 38.94 12.18
C GLN A 177 -5.83 38.40 12.17
N GLY A 178 -5.69 37.09 12.19
CA GLY A 178 -4.46 36.32 12.39
C GLY A 178 -4.18 35.97 13.86
N GLU A 179 -3.12 35.18 14.06
CA GLU A 179 -2.58 34.90 15.40
C GLU A 179 -1.63 36.00 15.84
N HIS A 180 -1.96 36.67 16.95
CA HIS A 180 -1.18 37.78 17.50
C HIS A 180 -1.03 37.65 19.01
N GLU A 181 -0.01 38.29 19.56
CA GLU A 181 0.08 38.50 21.01
C GLU A 181 -0.82 39.67 21.44
N CYS A 182 -1.32 39.61 22.67
CA CYS A 182 -2.04 40.74 23.23
C CYS A 182 -1.07 41.90 23.49
N PRO A 183 -1.50 43.16 23.26
CA PRO A 183 -0.67 44.32 23.57
C PRO A 183 -0.21 44.28 25.03
N ALA A 184 1.05 44.65 25.30
CA ALA A 184 1.61 44.61 26.66
C ALA A 184 0.84 45.43 27.70
N THR A 185 0.09 46.45 27.26
CA THR A 185 -0.78 47.27 28.10
C THR A 185 -2.13 46.61 28.41
N TRP A 186 -2.43 45.48 27.77
CA TRP A 186 -3.67 44.72 27.88
C TRP A 186 -3.35 43.40 28.61
N ASN A 187 -3.40 43.42 29.94
CA ASN A 187 -3.20 42.24 30.82
C ASN A 187 -4.40 41.26 30.73
N GLY A 188 -4.77 40.89 29.52
CA GLY A 188 -5.98 40.14 29.22
C GLY A 188 -5.71 38.69 28.81
N ASP A 189 -6.76 37.88 28.92
CA ASP A 189 -6.80 36.53 28.38
C ASP A 189 -6.68 36.59 26.85
N ARG A 190 -5.58 36.06 26.32
CA ARG A 190 -5.39 35.80 24.88
C ARG A 190 -6.19 34.58 24.47
N ARG A 191 -7.05 34.70 23.45
CA ARG A 191 -7.84 33.61 22.87
C ARG A 191 -7.70 33.64 21.36
N VAL A 192 -7.11 32.59 20.77
CA VAL A 192 -7.13 32.38 19.32
C VAL A 192 -8.32 31.49 18.99
N VAL A 193 -9.13 31.93 18.04
CA VAL A 193 -10.25 31.17 17.50
C VAL A 193 -10.26 31.29 15.99
N TYR A 194 -10.82 30.31 15.30
CA TYR A 194 -10.87 30.24 13.85
C TYR A 194 -12.28 30.55 13.40
N GLU A 195 -12.43 31.58 12.59
CA GLU A 195 -13.73 32.00 12.06
C GLU A 195 -14.37 30.85 11.27
N VAL A 196 -15.67 30.65 11.42
CA VAL A 196 -16.40 29.60 10.70
C VAL A 196 -17.54 30.22 9.91
N THR A 197 -17.51 30.00 8.60
CA THR A 197 -18.55 30.42 7.66
C THR A 197 -19.07 29.21 6.88
N ALA A 198 -20.11 29.40 6.07
CA ALA A 198 -20.65 28.33 5.22
C ALA A 198 -19.61 27.76 4.25
N ASP A 199 -18.70 28.60 3.75
CA ASP A 199 -17.69 28.23 2.75
C ASP A 199 -16.33 27.89 3.36
N LYS A 200 -16.11 28.25 4.63
CA LYS A 200 -14.82 28.09 5.29
C LYS A 200 -14.97 27.53 6.71
N PRO A 201 -14.66 26.25 6.94
CA PRO A 201 -14.98 25.57 8.19
C PRO A 201 -14.00 25.85 9.35
N GLY A 202 -12.99 26.72 9.15
CA GLY A 202 -11.99 27.08 10.15
C GLY A 202 -10.81 26.11 10.24
N PHE A 203 -10.76 25.09 9.37
CA PHE A 203 -9.72 24.06 9.36
C PHE A 203 -9.40 23.59 7.94
N ILE A 204 -8.19 23.05 7.78
CA ILE A 204 -7.72 22.36 6.60
C ILE A 204 -7.65 20.86 6.94
N ASP A 205 -8.38 20.03 6.20
CA ASP A 205 -8.36 18.57 6.34
C ASP A 205 -7.48 17.97 5.23
N GLU A 206 -6.26 17.59 5.60
CA GLU A 206 -5.30 16.95 4.70
C GLU A 206 -5.28 15.43 4.89
N ARG A 207 -6.23 14.86 5.64
CA ARG A 207 -6.27 13.43 5.92
C ARG A 207 -6.55 12.67 4.62
N ASP A 208 -5.72 11.66 4.36
CA ASP A 208 -5.84 10.80 3.19
C ASP A 208 -5.27 9.41 3.52
N CYS A 209 -5.34 8.50 2.56
CA CYS A 209 -4.77 7.16 2.65
C CYS A 209 -3.58 7.03 1.69
N SER A 210 -2.47 6.48 2.18
CA SER A 210 -1.33 6.17 1.32
C SER A 210 -1.76 5.17 0.22
N PRO A 211 -1.31 5.33 -1.03
CA PRO A 211 -1.73 4.46 -2.13
C PRO A 211 -1.35 2.99 -1.86
N CYS A 212 -2.21 2.06 -2.30
CA CYS A 212 -1.89 0.64 -2.25
C CYS A 212 -0.85 0.27 -3.30
N ALA A 213 0.10 -0.57 -2.89
CA ALA A 213 1.12 -1.16 -3.75
C ALA A 213 1.37 -2.61 -3.32
N CYS A 214 2.03 -3.38 -4.18
CA CYS A 214 2.45 -4.75 -3.90
C CYS A 214 3.97 -4.85 -4.00
N GLY A 215 4.58 -5.59 -3.08
CA GLY A 215 5.97 -5.99 -3.16
C GLY A 215 6.24 -6.97 -4.30
N ALA A 216 7.51 -7.31 -4.47
CA ALA A 216 7.92 -8.34 -5.42
C ALA A 216 7.34 -9.71 -5.01
N PRO A 217 6.90 -10.55 -5.96
CA PRO A 217 6.45 -11.90 -5.67
C PRO A 217 7.55 -12.74 -5.01
N VAL A 218 7.16 -13.56 -4.03
CA VAL A 218 8.02 -14.51 -3.34
C VAL A 218 7.46 -15.91 -3.50
N GLY A 219 8.33 -16.87 -3.83
CA GLY A 219 7.97 -18.28 -3.98
C GLY A 219 7.35 -18.65 -5.32
N SER A 220 7.42 -17.78 -6.32
CA SER A 220 7.09 -18.10 -7.71
C SER A 220 8.14 -19.04 -8.32
N ALA A 221 7.74 -19.78 -9.35
CA ALA A 221 8.62 -20.71 -10.04
C ALA A 221 8.19 -20.97 -11.48
N CYS A 222 9.13 -21.40 -12.31
CA CYS A 222 8.84 -22.00 -13.59
C CYS A 222 8.78 -23.52 -13.46
N THR A 223 7.81 -24.13 -14.15
CA THR A 223 7.61 -25.59 -14.18
C THR A 223 7.45 -26.05 -15.62
N ALA A 224 7.90 -27.27 -15.92
CA ALA A 224 7.68 -27.91 -17.21
C ALA A 224 7.68 -29.44 -17.05
N GLN A 225 7.30 -30.16 -18.10
CA GLN A 225 7.43 -31.60 -18.20
C GLN A 225 8.62 -31.94 -19.11
N PHE A 226 9.60 -32.65 -18.57
CA PHE A 226 10.71 -33.19 -19.34
C PHE A 226 10.46 -34.67 -19.61
N ARG A 227 10.45 -35.03 -20.89
CA ARG A 227 10.21 -36.40 -21.33
C ARG A 227 11.37 -36.93 -22.13
N VAL A 228 11.62 -38.21 -21.90
CA VAL A 228 12.68 -38.96 -22.56
C VAL A 228 12.06 -40.17 -23.22
N PHE A 229 12.50 -40.48 -24.44
CA PHE A 229 11.94 -41.55 -25.24
C PHE A 229 13.03 -42.49 -25.74
N GLU A 230 12.63 -43.72 -26.04
CA GLU A 230 13.52 -44.77 -26.54
C GLU A 230 13.78 -44.65 -28.03
N ASP A 231 12.82 -44.10 -28.77
CA ASP A 231 12.87 -43.90 -30.21
C ASP A 231 13.30 -42.47 -30.56
N THR A 232 13.49 -42.20 -31.85
CA THR A 232 13.91 -40.87 -32.33
C THR A 232 12.74 -39.95 -32.65
N GLN A 233 11.48 -40.40 -32.45
CA GLN A 233 10.25 -39.70 -32.85
C GLN A 233 9.39 -39.29 -31.65
N CYS A 234 9.92 -39.35 -30.43
CA CYS A 234 9.19 -39.05 -29.20
C CYS A 234 7.87 -39.83 -29.05
N SER A 235 7.85 -41.11 -29.44
CA SER A 235 6.64 -41.93 -29.38
C SER A 235 6.69 -43.04 -28.32
N LYS A 236 7.89 -43.49 -27.94
CA LYS A 236 8.10 -44.56 -26.96
C LYS A 236 8.64 -44.01 -25.65
N LEU A 237 7.73 -43.53 -24.80
CA LEU A 237 8.06 -42.88 -23.53
C LEU A 237 8.87 -43.80 -22.60
N ILE A 238 9.96 -43.27 -22.05
CA ILE A 238 10.75 -43.88 -20.98
C ILE A 238 10.43 -43.21 -19.65
N SER A 239 10.39 -41.88 -19.64
CA SER A 239 10.21 -41.07 -18.44
C SER A 239 9.45 -39.79 -18.78
N ASP A 240 8.58 -39.36 -17.88
CA ASP A 240 7.89 -38.07 -17.86
C ASP A 240 8.13 -37.48 -16.46
N THR A 241 9.07 -36.53 -16.36
CA THR A 241 9.53 -35.97 -15.08
C THR A 241 9.19 -34.49 -15.01
N PRO A 242 8.50 -34.02 -13.96
CA PRO A 242 8.32 -32.59 -13.74
C PRO A 242 9.67 -31.95 -13.39
N ILE A 243 9.99 -30.84 -14.06
CA ILE A 243 11.18 -30.02 -13.80
C ILE A 243 10.76 -28.62 -13.36
N ALA A 244 11.61 -27.97 -12.57
CA ALA A 244 11.31 -26.67 -12.00
C ALA A 244 12.53 -25.74 -11.95
N SER A 245 12.32 -24.44 -11.76
CA SER A 245 13.40 -23.46 -11.56
C SER A 245 14.07 -23.53 -10.18
N LEU A 246 13.61 -24.43 -9.31
CA LEU A 246 14.02 -24.50 -7.90
C LEU A 246 15.21 -25.43 -7.62
N GLY A 247 15.63 -26.24 -8.59
CA GLY A 247 16.75 -27.18 -8.41
C GLY A 247 16.94 -28.11 -9.59
N GLU A 248 18.04 -28.87 -9.59
CA GLU A 248 18.28 -29.95 -10.56
C GLU A 248 17.28 -31.09 -10.32
N GLN A 249 16.79 -31.70 -11.40
CA GLN A 249 16.02 -32.94 -11.34
C GLN A 249 16.82 -34.08 -11.95
N CYS A 250 16.83 -35.23 -11.27
CA CYS A 250 17.48 -36.44 -11.76
C CYS A 250 16.53 -37.62 -11.66
N SER A 251 16.42 -38.37 -12.76
CA SER A 251 15.58 -39.57 -12.86
C SER A 251 16.39 -40.78 -13.32
N ASN A 252 16.26 -41.89 -12.62
CA ASN A 252 16.92 -43.15 -13.00
C ASN A 252 16.26 -43.76 -14.24
N VAL A 253 17.08 -44.32 -15.12
CA VAL A 253 16.65 -45.03 -16.33
C VAL A 253 16.53 -46.51 -16.01
N LEU A 254 15.33 -47.06 -16.17
CA LEU A 254 15.04 -48.46 -15.89
C LEU A 254 14.49 -49.17 -17.14
N PRO A 255 15.08 -50.31 -17.56
CA PRO A 255 16.33 -50.89 -17.07
C PRO A 255 17.57 -50.06 -17.47
N PRO A 256 18.70 -50.17 -16.74
CA PRO A 256 19.97 -49.56 -17.12
C PRO A 256 20.42 -49.95 -18.54
N GLY A 257 21.00 -48.99 -19.26
CA GLY A 257 21.52 -49.17 -20.62
C GLY A 257 20.46 -49.25 -21.72
N LYS A 258 19.20 -48.91 -21.42
CA LYS A 258 18.17 -48.70 -22.44
C LYS A 258 18.61 -47.61 -23.42
N ALA A 259 18.15 -47.69 -24.68
CA ALA A 259 18.34 -46.59 -25.61
C ALA A 259 17.62 -45.33 -25.10
N ILE A 260 18.25 -44.17 -25.25
CA ILE A 260 17.64 -42.86 -25.08
C ILE A 260 17.70 -42.18 -26.44
N GLY A 261 16.62 -42.31 -27.20
CA GLY A 261 16.54 -41.93 -28.61
C GLY A 261 16.14 -40.48 -28.85
N SER A 262 15.32 -39.90 -27.98
CA SER A 262 14.89 -38.50 -28.10
C SER A 262 14.42 -37.93 -26.76
N LYS A 263 14.17 -36.62 -26.77
CA LYS A 263 13.69 -35.84 -25.64
C LYS A 263 12.75 -34.72 -26.09
N GLU A 264 11.90 -34.27 -25.19
CA GLU A 264 11.10 -33.06 -25.34
C GLU A 264 10.94 -32.37 -23.97
N ILE A 265 10.74 -31.05 -24.00
CA ILE A 265 10.26 -30.27 -22.87
C ILE A 265 8.94 -29.65 -23.29
N SER A 266 7.89 -29.88 -22.51
CA SER A 266 6.55 -29.39 -22.80
C SER A 266 5.93 -28.73 -21.58
N SER A 267 4.79 -28.07 -21.77
CA SER A 267 3.97 -27.53 -20.67
C SER A 267 4.72 -26.53 -19.79
N LEU A 268 5.57 -25.68 -20.39
CA LEU A 268 6.26 -24.62 -19.67
C LEU A 268 5.23 -23.64 -19.09
N ALA A 269 5.16 -23.57 -17.77
CA ALA A 269 4.13 -22.85 -17.03
C ALA A 269 4.72 -22.09 -15.85
N TYR A 270 4.17 -20.90 -15.63
CA TYR A 270 4.46 -20.06 -14.48
C TYR A 270 3.59 -20.46 -13.29
N LEU A 271 4.21 -20.64 -12.13
CA LEU A 271 3.55 -20.87 -10.86
C LEU A 271 3.55 -19.55 -10.05
N PRO A 272 2.38 -18.96 -9.76
CA PRO A 272 2.28 -17.71 -9.01
C PRO A 272 2.88 -17.78 -7.60
N GLY A 273 3.65 -16.76 -7.25
CA GLY A 273 4.09 -16.49 -5.88
C GLY A 273 3.12 -15.60 -5.09
N LEU A 274 3.49 -15.28 -3.85
CA LEU A 274 2.76 -14.37 -2.97
C LEU A 274 3.41 -12.98 -2.96
N CYS A 275 2.58 -11.94 -2.88
CA CYS A 275 3.04 -10.55 -2.75
C CYS A 275 2.68 -9.97 -1.41
N GLU A 276 3.64 -9.26 -0.79
CA GLU A 276 3.38 -8.50 0.41
C GLU A 276 2.62 -7.20 0.06
N PRO A 277 1.46 -6.94 0.67
CA PRO A 277 0.74 -5.68 0.48
C PRO A 277 1.44 -4.53 1.19
N LEU A 278 1.49 -3.38 0.52
CA LEU A 278 2.10 -2.14 1.00
C LEU A 278 1.08 -1.00 0.87
N GLY A 279 1.14 -0.03 1.80
CA GLY A 279 0.25 1.14 1.78
C GLY A 279 -0.97 0.98 2.69
N GLY A 280 -2.07 1.69 2.37
CA GLY A 280 -3.31 1.65 3.15
C GLY A 280 -3.19 2.25 4.55
N LYS A 281 -2.18 3.09 4.78
CA LYS A 281 -1.96 3.77 6.06
C LYS A 281 -2.54 5.17 6.01
N PRO A 282 -3.15 5.65 7.11
CA PRO A 282 -3.58 7.03 7.21
C PRO A 282 -2.39 7.98 7.14
N ILE A 283 -2.52 9.00 6.31
CA ILE A 283 -1.57 10.09 6.14
C ILE A 283 -2.27 11.43 6.32
N GLY A 284 -1.49 12.48 6.53
CA GLY A 284 -2.01 13.82 6.76
C GLY A 284 -2.64 14.01 8.14
N ALA A 285 -3.21 15.19 8.35
CA ALA A 285 -3.83 15.59 9.61
C ALA A 285 -4.86 16.71 9.35
N VAL A 286 -5.72 16.95 10.34
CA VAL A 286 -6.56 18.14 10.35
C VAL A 286 -5.89 19.21 11.21
N LYS A 287 -5.77 20.41 10.66
CA LYS A 287 -5.16 21.55 11.35
C LYS A 287 -6.10 22.74 11.26
N PRO A 288 -6.10 23.64 12.26
CA PRO A 288 -6.78 24.91 12.11
C PRO A 288 -6.25 25.71 10.91
N ASP A 289 -7.13 26.44 10.24
CA ASP A 289 -6.75 27.27 9.09
C ASP A 289 -6.20 28.63 9.56
N PRO A 290 -4.88 28.89 9.42
CA PRO A 290 -4.30 30.16 9.87
C PRO A 290 -4.89 31.38 9.17
N ASP A 291 -5.42 31.24 7.95
CA ASP A 291 -6.05 32.34 7.20
C ASP A 291 -7.41 32.75 7.80
N GLN A 292 -7.96 31.92 8.69
CA GLN A 292 -9.20 32.18 9.43
C GLN A 292 -8.97 32.47 10.92
N ALA A 293 -7.71 32.51 11.36
CA ALA A 293 -7.39 32.78 12.75
C ALA A 293 -7.83 34.21 13.13
N VAL A 294 -8.42 34.36 14.30
CA VAL A 294 -8.74 35.63 14.93
C VAL A 294 -8.28 35.58 16.38
N THR A 295 -7.45 36.53 16.77
CA THR A 295 -7.02 36.69 18.15
C THR A 295 -7.94 37.67 18.87
N PHE A 296 -8.53 37.23 19.97
CA PHE A 296 -9.22 38.07 20.95
C PHE A 296 -8.36 38.26 22.19
N CYS A 297 -8.32 39.50 22.67
CA CYS A 297 -7.71 39.85 23.94
C CYS A 297 -8.80 40.46 24.82
N CYS A 298 -9.20 39.73 25.85
CA CYS A 298 -10.26 40.13 26.77
C CYS A 298 -9.64 40.47 28.13
N PRO A 299 -10.09 41.51 28.85
CA PRO A 299 -9.60 41.76 30.21
C PRO A 299 -9.83 40.52 31.10
N ALA A 300 -8.95 40.32 32.09
CA ALA A 300 -9.08 39.24 33.06
C ALA A 300 -10.46 39.31 33.76
N GLN A 301 -11.08 38.17 34.03
CA GLN A 301 -12.27 38.15 34.89
C GLN A 301 -11.84 38.49 36.31
N ASP A 302 -12.30 39.62 36.84
CA ASP A 302 -12.32 39.80 38.29
C ASP A 302 -13.28 38.75 38.87
N ALA A 303 -12.79 37.98 39.85
CA ALA A 303 -13.50 36.90 40.53
C ALA A 303 -14.64 37.40 41.42
#